data_AF-A0A2M9EA27-F1
#
_entry.id   AF-A0A2M9EA27-F1
#
_cell.length_a   1.000
_cell.length_b   1.000
_cell.length_c   1.000
_cell.angle_alpha   90.00
_cell.angle_beta   90.00
_cell.angle_gamma   90.00
#
_symmetry.space_group_name_H-M   'P 1'
#
loop_
_entity.id
_entity.type
_entity.pdbx_description
1 polymer ?
#
loop_
_entity_poly.entity_id
_entity_poly.type
_entity_poly.pdbx_seq_one_letter_code
_entity_poly.pdbx_strand_id
1 'polypeptide(L)'
;MDRVDAGADGSGATLAIDGRCFAYVFPCRWEDHCKIGFSRDPLGRIASLHPRWYDFFDLGRGVLVEAESVRDARDFELRLRAPLRDHNAPAPLSVRMEAGGGTEWFRGVETLLDAAVRDLAVEGYHVRPLRAWLHAALAARRDGLHEWTLVQLSVDELEGLCGDTPAQRRLRDQLDAFDALSIVVDDVLPGAVRDWYRR
;
A
#
# COMPACT_ATOMS: atom_id res chain seq x y z
N MET A 1 -32.02 41.12 1.79
CA MET A 1 -31.16 41.33 2.96
C MET A 1 -31.80 40.48 4.05
N ASP A 2 -31.38 39.24 4.33
CA ASP A 2 -30.09 38.61 4.08
C ASP A 2 -30.25 37.13 3.71
N ARG A 3 -29.35 36.69 2.81
CA ARG A 3 -29.06 35.27 2.56
C ARG A 3 -28.36 34.73 3.81
N VAL A 4 -28.79 33.56 4.28
CA VAL A 4 -27.98 32.76 5.19
C VAL A 4 -27.20 31.80 4.32
N ASP A 5 -25.90 32.06 4.20
CA ASP A 5 -24.94 31.28 3.45
C ASP A 5 -24.77 29.88 4.05
N ALA A 6 -24.69 28.90 3.14
CA ALA A 6 -24.34 27.52 3.42
C ALA A 6 -22.85 27.42 3.79
N GLY A 7 -22.56 27.03 5.03
CA GLY A 7 -21.23 26.58 5.43
C GLY A 7 -21.03 25.11 5.09
N ALA A 8 -20.74 24.80 3.83
CA ALA A 8 -20.14 23.53 3.45
C ALA A 8 -18.62 23.69 3.58
N ASP A 9 -18.06 23.30 4.74
CA ASP A 9 -16.61 23.33 4.94
C ASP A 9 -15.99 22.06 4.36
N GLY A 10 -15.63 22.15 3.08
CA GLY A 10 -14.82 21.19 2.37
C GLY A 10 -13.35 21.37 2.73
N SER A 11 -12.83 20.48 3.57
CA SER A 11 -11.40 20.19 3.63
C SER A 11 -11.14 18.82 2.99
N GLY A 12 -11.28 18.78 1.66
CA GLY A 12 -10.69 17.75 0.84
C GLY A 12 -9.18 17.96 0.77
N ALA A 13 -8.49 17.76 1.90
CA ALA A 13 -7.03 17.79 1.91
C ALA A 13 -6.53 16.71 0.94
N THR A 14 -5.97 17.14 -0.18
CA THR A 14 -5.33 16.25 -1.15
C THR A 14 -4.32 15.36 -0.43
N LEU A 15 -4.52 14.04 -0.51
CA LEU A 15 -3.60 13.07 0.07
C LEU A 15 -2.20 13.28 -0.52
N ALA A 16 -1.22 13.60 0.32
CA ALA A 16 0.16 13.74 -0.10
C ALA A 16 0.72 12.35 -0.43
N ILE A 17 0.92 12.07 -1.72
CA ILE A 17 1.44 10.78 -2.22
C ILE A 17 2.88 10.89 -2.73
N ASP A 18 3.42 12.10 -2.86
CA ASP A 18 4.76 12.40 -3.35
C ASP A 18 5.57 13.28 -2.38
N GLY A 19 6.89 13.34 -2.59
CA GLY A 19 7.79 14.26 -1.88
C GLY A 19 7.99 14.03 -0.37
N ARG A 20 7.22 13.15 0.28
CA ARG A 20 7.29 12.87 1.72
C ARG A 20 7.92 11.52 2.05
N CYS A 21 8.34 11.36 3.30
CA CYS A 21 8.68 10.06 3.86
C CYS A 21 7.56 9.61 4.81
N PHE A 22 7.44 8.32 5.05
CA PHE A 22 6.39 7.76 5.89
C PHE A 22 6.98 6.69 6.79
N ALA A 23 6.62 6.69 8.07
CA ALA A 23 6.62 5.46 8.85
C ALA A 23 5.35 4.68 8.50
N TYR A 24 5.47 3.37 8.31
CA TYR A 24 4.35 2.51 7.92
C TYR A 24 4.11 1.40 8.92
N VAL A 25 2.84 1.02 8.99
CA VAL A 25 2.32 -0.12 9.73
C VAL A 25 1.52 -0.97 8.75
N PHE A 26 1.99 -2.18 8.46
CA PHE A 26 1.35 -3.14 7.56
C PHE A 26 0.94 -4.41 8.33
N PRO A 27 -0.28 -4.45 8.89
CA PRO A 27 -0.83 -5.64 9.52
C PRO A 27 -1.14 -6.71 8.47
N CYS A 28 -0.97 -7.97 8.81
CA CYS A 28 -1.46 -9.08 8.00
C CYS A 28 -2.98 -9.27 8.20
N ARG A 29 -3.68 -9.72 7.16
CA ARG A 29 -5.13 -9.95 7.22
C ARG A 29 -5.50 -11.21 8.00
N TRP A 30 -4.74 -12.28 7.79
CA TRP A 30 -5.08 -13.64 8.24
C TRP A 30 -4.25 -14.11 9.43
N GLU A 31 -3.24 -13.34 9.79
CA GLU A 31 -2.34 -13.63 10.89
C GLU A 31 -2.23 -12.39 11.77
N ASP A 32 -1.97 -12.60 13.05
CA ASP A 32 -1.75 -11.54 14.02
C ASP A 32 -0.35 -10.90 13.89
N HIS A 33 0.21 -10.89 12.67
CA HIS A 33 1.50 -10.29 12.37
C HIS A 33 1.34 -8.85 11.89
N CYS A 34 2.35 -8.04 12.18
CA CYS A 34 2.46 -6.70 11.64
C CYS A 34 3.91 -6.37 11.28
N LYS A 35 4.11 -5.79 10.10
CA LYS A 35 5.38 -5.18 9.70
C LYS A 35 5.37 -3.70 10.02
N ILE A 36 6.42 -3.23 10.67
CA ILE A 36 6.66 -1.79 10.89
C ILE A 36 7.94 -1.40 10.15
N GLY A 37 7.99 -0.19 9.60
CA GLY A 37 9.17 0.33 8.94
C GLY A 37 8.97 1.78 8.48
N PHE A 38 9.86 2.27 7.61
CA PHE A 38 9.66 3.54 6.93
C PHE A 38 10.04 3.47 5.45
N SER A 39 9.47 4.33 4.62
CA SER A 39 9.74 4.41 3.18
C SER A 39 9.38 5.79 2.62
N ARG A 40 9.97 6.17 1.49
CA ARG A 40 9.48 7.28 0.64
C ARG A 40 8.43 6.82 -0.37
N ASP A 41 8.40 5.52 -0.66
CA ASP A 41 7.41 4.88 -1.52
C ASP A 41 6.75 3.71 -0.77
N PRO A 42 5.71 3.97 0.05
CA PRO A 42 4.97 2.91 0.73
C PRO A 42 4.35 1.89 -0.22
N LEU A 43 3.89 2.30 -1.41
CA LEU A 43 3.29 1.41 -2.42
C LEU A 43 4.34 0.45 -3.01
N GLY A 44 5.49 0.96 -3.43
CA GLY A 44 6.60 0.11 -3.87
C GLY A 44 7.11 -0.77 -2.73
N ARG A 45 7.10 -0.27 -1.49
CA ARG A 45 7.55 -1.04 -0.33
C ARG A 45 6.62 -2.21 -0.03
N ILE A 46 5.32 -1.99 0.06
CA ILE A 46 4.36 -3.06 0.37
C ILE A 46 4.35 -4.13 -0.74
N ALA A 47 4.45 -3.72 -2.01
CA ALA A 47 4.55 -4.62 -3.16
C ALA A 47 5.86 -5.43 -3.20
N SER A 48 6.95 -4.89 -2.64
CA SER A 48 8.22 -5.63 -2.55
C SER A 48 8.17 -6.78 -1.55
N LEU A 49 7.31 -6.68 -0.51
CA LEU A 49 7.17 -7.69 0.54
C LEU A 49 6.36 -8.90 0.09
N HIS A 50 5.30 -8.70 -0.69
CA HIS A 50 4.42 -9.77 -1.15
C HIS A 50 3.79 -9.43 -2.52
N PRO A 51 3.77 -10.35 -3.51
CA PRO A 51 3.19 -10.07 -4.84
C PRO A 51 1.70 -9.73 -4.76
N ARG A 52 0.93 -10.47 -3.95
CA ARG A 52 -0.50 -10.20 -3.69
C ARG A 52 -0.70 -9.39 -2.42
N TRP A 53 0.09 -8.34 -2.24
CA TRP A 53 0.09 -7.53 -1.01
C TRP A 53 -1.31 -7.01 -0.63
N TYR A 54 -2.16 -6.74 -1.60
CA TYR A 54 -3.53 -6.22 -1.42
C TYR A 54 -4.48 -7.21 -0.74
N ASP A 55 -4.17 -8.50 -0.83
CA ASP A 55 -4.92 -9.60 -0.22
C ASP A 55 -4.25 -10.07 1.08
N PHE A 56 -2.91 -10.07 1.10
CA PHE A 56 -2.10 -10.50 2.24
C PHE A 56 -2.15 -9.54 3.43
N PHE A 57 -2.05 -8.23 3.18
CA PHE A 57 -2.09 -7.21 4.23
C PHE A 57 -3.52 -6.71 4.48
N ASP A 58 -3.81 -6.38 5.73
CA ASP A 58 -5.02 -5.67 6.10
C ASP A 58 -4.85 -4.17 5.82
N LEU A 59 -5.26 -3.77 4.63
CA LEU A 59 -5.17 -2.36 4.21
C LEU A 59 -6.10 -1.44 5.02
N GLY A 60 -7.15 -1.99 5.63
CA GLY A 60 -8.12 -1.24 6.42
C GLY A 60 -7.60 -0.90 7.82
N ARG A 61 -6.78 -1.80 8.40
CA ARG A 61 -6.09 -1.59 9.68
C ARG A 61 -4.70 -0.97 9.53
N GLY A 62 -4.13 -1.02 8.33
CA GLY A 62 -2.84 -0.39 8.06
C GLY A 62 -2.89 1.14 8.15
N VAL A 63 -1.76 1.73 8.54
CA VAL A 63 -1.60 3.19 8.65
C VAL A 63 -0.23 3.65 8.16
N LEU A 64 -0.17 4.92 7.78
CA LEU A 64 1.06 5.65 7.49
C LEU A 64 1.13 6.88 8.39
N VAL A 65 2.31 7.21 8.91
CA VAL A 65 2.59 8.46 9.61
C VAL A 65 3.48 9.31 8.70
N GLU A 66 2.96 10.45 8.24
CA GLU A 66 3.71 11.34 7.35
C GLU A 66 4.88 12.00 8.09
N ALA A 67 6.02 12.06 7.41
CA ALA A 67 7.25 12.64 7.89
C ALA A 67 7.81 13.64 6.86
N GLU A 68 8.37 14.74 7.35
CA GLU A 68 9.00 15.78 6.52
C GLU A 68 10.38 15.34 6.02
N SER A 69 11.04 14.45 6.75
CA SER A 69 12.34 13.90 6.39
C SER A 69 12.46 12.40 6.66
N VAL A 70 13.52 11.79 6.13
CA VAL A 70 13.86 10.39 6.43
C VAL A 70 14.21 10.22 7.91
N ARG A 71 14.79 11.25 8.54
CA ARG A 71 15.12 11.21 9.96
C ARG A 71 13.85 11.13 10.80
N ASP A 72 12.86 11.98 10.52
CA ASP A 72 11.60 11.98 11.26
C ASP A 72 10.84 10.67 11.06
N ALA A 73 10.84 10.14 9.83
CA ALA A 73 10.23 8.84 9.55
C ALA A 73 10.87 7.70 10.35
N ARG A 74 12.20 7.74 10.50
CA ARG A 74 12.92 6.78 11.33
C ARG A 74 12.61 6.98 12.82
N ASP A 75 12.51 8.22 13.27
CA ASP A 75 12.15 8.51 14.66
C ASP A 75 10.72 8.02 14.97
N PHE A 76 9.77 8.18 14.04
CA PHE A 76 8.42 7.59 14.16
C PHE A 76 8.46 6.06 14.15
N GLU A 77 9.22 5.43 13.24
CA GLU A 77 9.40 3.98 13.21
C GLU A 77 9.95 3.44 14.55
N LEU A 78 10.97 4.11 15.10
CA LEU A 78 11.53 3.78 16.41
C LEU A 78 10.49 3.91 17.53
N ARG A 79 9.69 4.98 17.53
CA ARG A 79 8.62 5.20 18.51
C ARG A 79 7.54 4.13 18.43
N LEU A 80 7.11 3.77 17.23
CA LEU A 80 6.08 2.75 16.99
C LEU A 80 6.54 1.37 17.45
N ARG A 81 7.80 1.00 17.23
CA ARG A 81 8.32 -0.34 17.57
C ARG A 81 8.86 -0.47 18.99
N ALA A 82 9.26 0.64 19.64
CA ALA A 82 9.83 0.62 20.98
C ALA A 82 8.98 -0.12 22.02
N PRO A 83 7.64 0.06 22.09
CA PRO A 83 6.81 -0.68 23.04
C PRO A 83 6.61 -2.16 22.67
N LEU A 84 7.05 -2.59 21.48
CA LEU A 84 6.75 -3.91 20.92
C LEU A 84 7.93 -4.88 20.95
N ARG A 85 9.04 -4.52 21.59
CA ARG A 85 10.30 -5.31 21.54
C ARG A 85 10.10 -6.77 21.96
N ASP A 86 9.30 -7.00 23.00
CA ASP A 86 9.04 -8.34 23.53
C ASP A 86 8.09 -9.16 22.65
N HIS A 87 7.50 -8.53 21.63
CA HIS A 87 6.57 -9.13 20.69
C HIS A 87 7.21 -9.42 19.32
N ASN A 88 8.53 -9.29 19.20
CA ASN A 88 9.23 -9.56 17.95
C ASN A 88 8.98 -11.00 17.49
N ALA A 89 8.65 -11.15 16.21
CA ALA A 89 8.33 -12.42 15.59
C ALA A 89 9.15 -12.59 14.31
N PRO A 90 9.38 -13.85 13.86
CA PRO A 90 9.90 -14.09 12.52
C PRO A 90 8.90 -13.61 11.46
N ALA A 91 9.41 -13.29 10.26
CA ALA A 91 8.57 -12.96 9.13
C ALA A 91 7.66 -14.15 8.73
N PRO A 92 6.42 -13.91 8.27
CA PRO A 92 5.60 -14.94 7.64
C PRO A 92 6.31 -15.58 6.44
N LEU A 93 6.10 -16.89 6.23
CA LEU A 93 6.85 -17.67 5.22
C LEU A 93 6.66 -17.19 3.77
N SER A 94 5.53 -16.56 3.47
CA SER A 94 5.22 -16.02 2.15
C SER A 94 5.89 -14.68 1.85
N VAL A 95 6.49 -14.03 2.85
CA VAL A 95 7.17 -12.75 2.70
C VAL A 95 8.53 -12.96 2.04
N ARG A 96 8.85 -12.08 1.09
CA ARG A 96 10.15 -12.10 0.41
C ARG A 96 11.24 -11.56 1.32
N MET A 97 12.22 -12.41 1.63
CA MET A 97 13.35 -12.05 2.50
C MET A 97 14.34 -11.12 1.80
N GLU A 98 14.52 -11.29 0.49
CA GLU A 98 15.45 -10.54 -0.36
C GLU A 98 15.10 -9.05 -0.44
N ALA A 99 13.84 -8.69 -0.17
CA ALA A 99 13.38 -7.32 -0.11
C ALA A 99 13.67 -6.63 1.23
N GLY A 100 14.52 -7.20 2.10
CA GLY A 100 14.67 -6.70 3.47
C GLY A 100 13.38 -6.85 4.27
N GLY A 101 12.58 -7.88 3.94
CA GLY A 101 11.33 -8.22 4.61
C GLY A 101 11.54 -9.14 5.82
N GLY A 102 12.79 -9.39 6.24
CA GLY A 102 13.08 -10.37 7.30
C GLY A 102 12.99 -9.88 8.74
N THR A 103 12.91 -8.56 8.95
CA THR A 103 13.02 -7.94 10.28
C THR A 103 11.85 -7.01 10.59
N GLU A 104 11.75 -6.58 11.86
CA GLU A 104 10.68 -5.73 12.39
C GLU A 104 9.26 -6.25 12.11
N TRP A 105 9.10 -7.56 12.31
CA TRP A 105 7.80 -8.20 12.45
C TRP A 105 7.47 -8.36 13.92
N PHE A 106 6.19 -8.18 14.22
CA PHE A 106 5.66 -8.28 15.57
C PHE A 106 4.36 -9.08 15.55
N ARG A 107 4.05 -9.78 16.65
CA ARG A 107 2.81 -10.56 16.78
C ARG A 107 2.02 -10.21 18.04
N GLY A 108 0.70 -10.09 17.93
CA GLY A 108 -0.17 -9.81 19.09
C GLY A 108 -0.01 -8.41 19.64
N VAL A 109 0.21 -7.44 18.74
CA VAL A 109 0.56 -6.06 19.09
C VAL A 109 -0.52 -5.03 18.77
N GLU A 110 -1.66 -5.45 18.23
CA GLU A 110 -2.72 -4.55 17.75
C GLU A 110 -3.05 -3.43 18.75
N THR A 111 -3.38 -3.78 19.99
CA THR A 111 -3.79 -2.78 21.00
C THR A 111 -2.67 -1.80 21.35
N LEU A 112 -1.42 -2.29 21.45
CA LEU A 112 -0.26 -1.45 21.77
C LEU A 112 0.09 -0.52 20.59
N LEU A 113 -0.03 -1.04 19.38
CA LEU A 113 0.25 -0.30 18.16
C LEU A 113 -0.80 0.78 17.90
N ASP A 114 -2.07 0.46 18.10
CA ASP A 114 -3.18 1.40 18.04
C ASP A 114 -3.01 2.55 19.03
N ALA A 115 -2.53 2.26 20.24
CA ALA A 115 -2.22 3.29 21.23
C ALA A 115 -1.08 4.20 20.74
N ALA A 116 0.04 3.61 20.30
CA ALA A 116 1.19 4.37 19.80
C ALA A 116 0.85 5.26 18.58
N VAL A 117 0.01 4.77 17.67
CA VAL A 117 -0.47 5.53 16.51
C VAL A 117 -1.40 6.66 16.94
N ARG A 118 -2.31 6.43 17.90
CA ARG A 118 -3.18 7.47 18.45
C ARG A 118 -2.37 8.56 19.15
N ASP A 119 -1.34 8.20 19.91
CA ASP A 119 -0.49 9.18 20.58
C ASP A 119 0.19 10.11 19.58
N LEU A 120 0.72 9.58 18.47
CA LEU A 120 1.26 10.38 17.37
C LEU A 120 0.21 11.33 16.76
N ALA A 121 -1.02 10.86 16.58
CA ALA A 121 -2.09 11.70 16.07
C ALA A 121 -2.48 12.83 17.05
N VAL A 122 -2.54 12.53 18.35
CA VAL A 122 -2.82 13.52 19.42
C VAL A 122 -1.71 14.57 19.51
N GLU A 123 -0.46 14.18 19.27
CA GLU A 123 0.68 15.09 19.18
C GLU A 123 0.67 15.97 17.91
N GLY A 124 -0.29 15.76 17.00
CA GLY A 124 -0.51 16.58 15.81
C GLY A 124 0.15 16.04 14.54
N TYR A 125 0.78 14.85 14.58
CA TYR A 125 1.34 14.24 13.38
C TYR A 125 0.24 13.72 12.46
N HIS A 126 0.49 13.80 11.15
CA HIS A 126 -0.45 13.33 10.16
C HIS A 126 -0.43 11.81 10.03
N VAL A 127 -1.45 11.17 10.58
CA VAL A 127 -1.72 9.74 10.37
C VAL A 127 -2.70 9.58 9.21
N ARG A 128 -2.37 8.71 8.26
CA ARG A 128 -3.18 8.40 7.07
C ARG A 128 -3.60 6.94 7.07
N PRO A 129 -4.88 6.65 6.81
CA PRO A 129 -5.32 5.28 6.55
C PRO A 129 -4.61 4.71 5.32
N LEU A 130 -4.04 3.51 5.45
CA LEU A 130 -3.23 2.90 4.39
C LEU A 130 -4.04 2.66 3.11
N ARG A 131 -5.25 2.09 3.22
CA ARG A 131 -6.12 1.85 2.05
C ARG A 131 -6.38 3.12 1.24
N ALA A 132 -6.71 4.23 1.92
CA ALA A 132 -7.00 5.50 1.26
C ALA A 132 -5.75 6.08 0.56
N TRP A 133 -4.60 6.00 1.23
CA TRP A 133 -3.34 6.45 0.64
C TRP A 133 -2.91 5.60 -0.56
N LEU A 134 -3.00 4.26 -0.46
CA LEU A 134 -2.67 3.35 -1.56
C LEU A 134 -3.63 3.53 -2.75
N HIS A 135 -4.91 3.77 -2.49
CA HIS A 135 -5.87 4.12 -3.53
C HIS A 135 -5.42 5.38 -4.29
N ALA A 136 -5.09 6.47 -3.59
CA ALA A 136 -4.60 7.68 -4.22
C ALA A 136 -3.29 7.46 -5.01
N ALA A 137 -2.35 6.69 -4.44
CA ALA A 137 -1.08 6.39 -5.08
C ALA A 137 -1.23 5.54 -6.35
N LEU A 138 -2.13 4.55 -6.36
CA LEU A 138 -2.42 3.75 -7.56
C LEU A 138 -3.24 4.53 -8.58
N ALA A 139 -4.23 5.31 -8.14
CA ALA A 139 -5.01 6.17 -9.02
C ALA A 139 -4.11 7.14 -9.80
N ALA A 140 -3.09 7.72 -9.16
CA ALA A 140 -2.10 8.57 -9.83
C ALA A 140 -1.24 7.81 -10.87
N ARG A 141 -1.08 6.49 -10.75
CA ARG A 141 -0.35 5.65 -11.72
C ARG A 141 -1.25 5.14 -12.87
N ARG A 142 -2.57 5.30 -12.75
CA ARG A 142 -3.57 4.80 -13.71
C ARG A 142 -3.36 5.35 -15.12
N ASP A 143 -3.03 6.64 -15.23
CA ASP A 143 -2.90 7.30 -16.54
C ASP A 143 -1.74 6.73 -17.37
N GLY A 144 -0.70 6.19 -16.71
CA GLY A 144 0.43 5.52 -17.38
C GLY A 144 0.19 4.05 -17.69
N LEU A 145 -0.95 3.48 -17.29
CA LEU A 145 -1.19 2.03 -17.36
C LEU A 145 -1.27 1.52 -18.81
N HIS A 146 -1.78 2.33 -19.74
CA HIS A 146 -1.89 1.96 -21.14
C HIS A 146 -0.52 1.57 -21.73
N GLU A 147 0.42 2.52 -21.76
CA GLU A 147 1.76 2.31 -22.30
C GLU A 147 2.55 1.28 -21.49
N TRP A 148 2.41 1.31 -20.17
CA TRP A 148 3.13 0.38 -19.31
C TRP A 148 2.74 -1.08 -19.59
N THR A 149 1.44 -1.37 -19.78
CA THR A 149 0.96 -2.74 -20.01
C THR A 149 1.34 -3.30 -21.38
N LEU A 150 1.46 -2.46 -22.42
CA LEU A 150 1.84 -2.89 -23.78
C LEU A 150 3.22 -3.57 -23.86
N VAL A 151 4.11 -3.23 -22.94
CA VAL A 151 5.50 -3.76 -22.94
C VAL A 151 5.71 -4.87 -21.91
N GLN A 152 4.67 -5.29 -21.18
CA GLN A 152 4.82 -6.33 -20.15
C GLN A 152 4.78 -7.75 -20.69
N LEU A 153 3.99 -7.98 -21.75
CA LEU A 153 3.73 -9.32 -22.31
C LEU A 153 3.97 -9.31 -23.83
N SER A 154 4.44 -10.45 -24.35
CA SER A 154 4.47 -10.69 -25.79
C SER A 154 3.06 -10.92 -26.36
N VAL A 155 2.94 -10.88 -27.70
CA VAL A 155 1.69 -11.24 -28.39
C VAL A 155 1.28 -12.68 -28.07
N ASP A 156 2.23 -13.62 -28.11
CA ASP A 156 1.97 -15.04 -27.80
C ASP A 156 1.46 -15.22 -26.36
N GLU A 157 1.98 -14.44 -25.41
CA GLU A 157 1.49 -14.45 -24.01
C GLU A 157 0.08 -13.88 -23.90
N LEU A 158 -0.26 -12.81 -24.63
CA LEU A 158 -1.62 -12.24 -24.64
C LEU A 158 -2.64 -13.17 -25.31
N GLU A 159 -2.21 -13.90 -26.34
CA GLU A 159 -3.03 -14.88 -27.06
C GLU A 159 -3.16 -16.22 -26.31
N GLY A 160 -2.43 -16.41 -25.20
CA GLY A 160 -2.47 -17.63 -24.38
C GLY A 160 -1.72 -18.80 -25.01
N LEU A 161 -0.87 -18.55 -26.01
CA LEU A 161 -0.09 -19.56 -26.71
C LEU A 161 1.09 -20.09 -25.88
N CYS A 162 1.48 -19.37 -24.82
CA CYS A 162 2.60 -19.71 -23.94
C CYS A 162 2.20 -20.44 -22.63
N GLY A 163 0.92 -20.71 -22.39
CA GLY A 163 0.43 -21.16 -21.08
C GLY A 163 0.69 -20.11 -19.98
N ASP A 164 0.62 -20.51 -18.70
CA ASP A 164 0.77 -19.61 -17.55
C ASP A 164 2.23 -19.18 -17.29
N THR A 165 2.60 -18.00 -17.78
CA THR A 165 3.96 -17.46 -17.59
C THR A 165 4.11 -16.68 -16.27
N PRO A 166 5.33 -16.59 -15.71
CA PRO A 166 5.59 -15.71 -14.58
C PRO A 166 5.30 -14.23 -14.86
N ALA A 167 5.45 -13.77 -16.12
CA ALA A 167 5.16 -12.40 -16.50
C ALA A 167 3.64 -12.13 -16.46
N GLN A 168 2.84 -13.04 -17.00
CA GLN A 168 1.39 -13.00 -16.92
C GLN A 168 0.89 -12.94 -15.47
N ARG A 169 1.40 -13.81 -14.58
CA ARG A 169 1.02 -13.78 -13.16
C ARG A 169 1.37 -12.46 -12.50
N ARG A 170 2.55 -11.91 -12.76
CA ARG A 170 2.96 -10.60 -12.20
C ARG A 170 2.07 -9.47 -12.70
N LEU A 171 1.76 -9.44 -14.00
CA LEU A 171 0.87 -8.42 -14.55
C LEU A 171 -0.55 -8.56 -13.96
N ARG A 172 -1.06 -9.79 -13.85
CA ARG A 172 -2.37 -10.05 -13.25
C ARG A 172 -2.42 -9.60 -11.80
N ASP A 173 -1.43 -9.97 -10.97
CA ASP A 173 -1.34 -9.51 -9.59
C ASP A 173 -1.28 -7.96 -9.50
N GLN A 174 -0.62 -7.30 -10.45
CA GLN A 174 -0.56 -5.83 -10.48
C GLN A 174 -1.90 -5.18 -10.87
N LEU A 175 -2.66 -5.78 -11.79
CA LEU A 175 -4.00 -5.31 -12.17
C LEU A 175 -5.04 -5.62 -11.09
N ASP A 176 -4.97 -6.79 -10.47
CA ASP A 176 -5.80 -7.19 -9.32
C ASP A 176 -5.64 -6.19 -8.15
N ALA A 177 -4.47 -5.58 -8.00
CA ALA A 177 -4.26 -4.54 -6.98
C ALA A 177 -5.11 -3.27 -7.22
N PHE A 178 -5.36 -2.89 -8.48
CA PHE A 178 -6.27 -1.80 -8.80
C PHE A 178 -7.71 -2.19 -8.46
N ASP A 179 -8.13 -3.39 -8.84
CA ASP A 179 -9.47 -3.92 -8.56
C ASP A 179 -9.74 -4.05 -7.04
N ALA A 180 -8.77 -4.56 -6.27
CA ALA A 180 -8.86 -4.69 -4.82
C ALA A 180 -9.03 -3.34 -4.09
N LEU A 181 -8.62 -2.24 -4.73
CA LEU A 181 -8.82 -0.87 -4.27
C LEU A 181 -9.98 -0.17 -4.97
N SER A 182 -10.75 -0.87 -5.80
CA SER A 182 -11.92 -0.36 -6.52
C SER A 182 -11.58 0.74 -7.54
N ILE A 183 -10.40 0.65 -8.15
CA ILE A 183 -9.96 1.54 -9.22
C ILE A 183 -10.27 0.87 -10.57
N VAL A 184 -11.17 1.46 -11.34
CA VAL A 184 -11.52 0.97 -12.67
C VAL A 184 -10.35 1.19 -13.62
N VAL A 185 -9.84 0.11 -14.21
CA VAL A 185 -8.74 0.14 -15.20
C VAL A 185 -9.18 -0.26 -16.61
N ASP A 186 -10.35 -0.88 -16.76
CA ASP A 186 -10.81 -1.43 -18.03
C ASP A 186 -10.81 -0.39 -19.16
N ASP A 187 -11.17 0.86 -18.90
CA ASP A 187 -11.23 1.92 -19.90
C ASP A 187 -9.86 2.45 -20.33
N VAL A 188 -8.80 2.21 -19.56
CA VAL A 188 -7.42 2.64 -19.87
C VAL A 188 -6.53 1.51 -20.38
N LEU A 189 -6.96 0.24 -20.28
CA LEU A 189 -6.19 -0.89 -20.77
C LEU A 189 -6.28 -1.02 -22.30
N PRO A 190 -5.16 -1.34 -22.99
CA PRO A 190 -5.21 -1.76 -24.40
C PRO A 190 -6.14 -2.95 -24.58
N GLY A 191 -6.85 -3.03 -25.72
CA GLY A 191 -7.86 -4.07 -25.96
C GLY A 191 -7.34 -5.49 -25.74
N ALA A 192 -6.16 -5.81 -26.30
CA ALA A 192 -5.55 -7.15 -26.14
C ALA A 192 -5.23 -7.50 -24.68
N VAL A 193 -4.75 -6.54 -23.90
CA VAL A 193 -4.46 -6.73 -22.46
C VAL A 193 -5.74 -6.90 -21.67
N ARG A 194 -6.76 -6.08 -21.96
CA ARG A 194 -8.08 -6.16 -21.31
C ARG A 194 -8.75 -7.50 -21.57
N ASP A 195 -8.72 -7.97 -22.80
CA ASP A 195 -9.31 -9.25 -23.19
C ASP A 195 -8.56 -10.43 -22.56
N TRP A 196 -7.23 -10.35 -22.48
CA TRP A 196 -6.42 -11.33 -21.75
C TRP A 196 -6.74 -11.33 -20.24
N TYR A 197 -6.87 -10.16 -19.61
CA TYR A 197 -7.10 -10.04 -18.17
C TYR A 197 -8.47 -10.59 -17.73
N ARG A 198 -9.49 -10.44 -18.59
CA ARG A 198 -10.87 -10.90 -18.34
C ARG A 198 -11.08 -12.41 -18.55
N ARG A 199 -10.14 -13.11 -19.19
CA ARG A 199 -10.13 -14.58 -19.26
C ARG A 199 -9.68 -15.15 -17.93
#